data_AF-A0A940Z1G0-F1
#
_entry.id   AF-A0A940Z1G0-F1
#
_cell.length_a   1.000
_cell.length_b   1.000
_cell.length_c   1.000
_cell.angle_alpha   90.00
_cell.angle_beta   90.00
_cell.angle_gamma   90.00
#
_symmetry.space_group_name_H-M   'P 1'
#
loop_
_entity.id
_entity.type
_entity.pdbx_description
1 polymer ?
#
loop_
_entity_poly.entity_id
_entity_poly.type
_entity_poly.pdbx_seq_one_letter_code
_entity_poly.pdbx_strand_id
1 'polypeptide(L)'
;MRDHTVVIGFGTKGRATIHAVCAAGLRKDQVAVVDTSAKVIDAAIGEGYSGVVGDGTRSDVLRRAEVQRAGRIVISTGRDDTAVLVALTARQINQGAKIVAAVREEENAPLLKQSGADEVVTSSGAAGRLLGLSVLSPAAGLVMEDLIRRGTGLEMVERPVTRAEVGLSPRETDDMVVSVVRGHRVLGYDDPAIGRLELTDRLITVVRTTPEKNRRGPRD
;
A
#
# COMPACT_ATOMS: atom_id res chain seq x y z
N MET A 1 15.85 6.45 13.12
CA MET A 1 15.30 5.64 12.02
C MET A 1 15.44 6.42 10.71
N ARG A 2 15.63 5.75 9.57
CA ARG A 2 15.68 6.35 8.22
C ARG A 2 15.02 5.40 7.23
N ASP A 3 14.37 5.96 6.21
CA ASP A 3 13.65 5.21 5.17
C ASP A 3 12.61 4.24 5.74
N HIS A 4 12.02 4.61 6.88
CA HIS A 4 10.98 3.84 7.54
C HIS A 4 9.58 4.25 7.08
N THR A 5 8.59 3.45 7.47
CA THR A 5 7.17 3.74 7.24
C THR A 5 6.57 4.31 8.51
N VAL A 6 5.95 5.49 8.42
CA VAL A 6 5.15 6.08 9.50
C VAL A 6 3.67 5.86 9.19
N VAL A 7 2.92 5.31 10.13
CA VAL A 7 1.47 5.07 10.01
C VAL A 7 0.73 5.92 11.02
N ILE A 8 -0.13 6.81 10.52
CA ILE A 8 -0.89 7.77 11.32
C ILE A 8 -2.34 7.29 11.39
N GLY A 9 -2.75 6.93 12.60
CA GLY A 9 -3.97 6.18 12.92
C GLY A 9 -3.73 4.67 12.91
N PHE A 10 -4.02 3.99 14.03
CA PHE A 10 -3.84 2.53 14.19
C PHE A 10 -5.15 1.83 14.57
N GLY A 11 -6.22 2.25 13.91
CA GLY A 11 -7.49 1.54 13.85
C GLY A 11 -7.48 0.39 12.82
N THR A 12 -8.64 0.01 12.33
CA THR A 12 -8.81 -1.10 11.37
C THR A 12 -7.96 -0.94 10.11
N LYS A 13 -7.97 0.27 9.50
CA LYS A 13 -7.23 0.55 8.27
C LYS A 13 -5.72 0.50 8.49
N GLY A 14 -5.21 1.23 9.49
CA GLY A 14 -3.78 1.28 9.80
C GLY A 14 -3.18 -0.09 10.14
N ARG A 15 -3.89 -0.90 10.94
CA ARG A 15 -3.48 -2.28 11.24
C ARG A 15 -3.42 -3.15 9.99
N ALA A 16 -4.48 -3.13 9.19
CA ALA A 16 -4.52 -3.89 7.93
C ALA A 16 -3.38 -3.49 6.98
N THR A 17 -3.09 -2.19 6.87
CA THR A 17 -1.97 -1.70 6.07
C THR A 17 -0.63 -2.21 6.60
N ILE A 18 -0.37 -2.10 7.90
CA ILE A 18 0.89 -2.57 8.50
C ILE A 18 1.06 -4.09 8.29
N HIS A 19 0.01 -4.87 8.54
CA HIS A 19 0.05 -6.31 8.30
C HIS A 19 0.37 -6.65 6.84
N ALA A 20 -0.25 -5.96 5.88
CA ALA A 20 -0.03 -6.19 4.46
C ALA A 20 1.42 -5.84 4.05
N VAL A 21 1.97 -4.71 4.49
CA VAL A 21 3.35 -4.32 4.15
C VAL A 21 4.38 -5.20 4.87
N CYS A 22 4.09 -5.64 6.09
CA CYS A 22 4.96 -6.58 6.80
C CYS A 22 4.96 -7.96 6.15
N ALA A 23 3.80 -8.44 5.69
CA ALA A 23 3.70 -9.67 4.90
C ALA A 23 4.47 -9.58 3.56
N ALA A 24 4.62 -8.37 3.01
CA ALA A 24 5.44 -8.10 1.83
C ALA A 24 6.96 -7.93 2.12
N GLY A 25 7.39 -8.15 3.37
CA GLY A 25 8.81 -8.14 3.77
C GLY A 25 9.27 -6.89 4.52
N LEU A 26 8.39 -5.91 4.79
CA LEU A 26 8.76 -4.77 5.64
C LEU A 26 8.92 -5.24 7.10
N ARG A 27 10.08 -4.98 7.70
CA ARG A 27 10.32 -5.39 9.08
C ARG A 27 9.58 -4.48 10.07
N LYS A 28 9.13 -5.05 11.20
CA LYS A 28 8.36 -4.31 12.21
C LYS A 28 9.15 -3.16 12.86
N ASP A 29 10.46 -3.31 13.01
CA ASP A 29 11.39 -2.27 13.48
C ASP A 29 11.50 -1.09 12.50
N GLN A 30 11.01 -1.25 11.26
CA GLN A 30 10.92 -0.18 10.25
C GLN A 30 9.54 0.49 10.21
N VAL A 31 8.69 0.26 11.21
CA VAL A 31 7.35 0.85 11.30
C VAL A 31 7.22 1.68 12.58
N ALA A 32 6.81 2.93 12.42
CA ALA A 32 6.40 3.80 13.51
C ALA A 32 4.91 4.13 13.41
N VAL A 33 4.20 4.05 14.52
CA VAL A 33 2.76 4.25 14.63
C VAL A 33 2.46 5.51 15.43
N VAL A 34 1.55 6.34 14.93
CA VAL A 34 1.05 7.54 15.61
C VAL A 34 -0.46 7.39 15.82
N ASP A 35 -0.92 7.56 17.06
CA ASP A 35 -2.35 7.54 17.39
C ASP A 35 -2.61 8.41 18.62
N THR A 36 -3.82 8.96 18.74
CA THR A 36 -4.20 9.78 19.90
C THR A 36 -4.48 8.94 21.14
N SER A 37 -4.80 7.65 20.97
CA SER A 37 -5.09 6.74 22.07
C SER A 37 -3.84 6.02 22.57
N ALA A 38 -3.47 6.28 23.82
CA ALA A 38 -2.37 5.58 24.49
C ALA A 38 -2.54 4.05 24.46
N LYS A 39 -3.76 3.56 24.72
CA LYS A 39 -4.09 2.12 24.66
C LYS A 39 -3.82 1.50 23.29
N VAL A 40 -4.06 2.25 22.22
CA VAL A 40 -3.81 1.79 20.85
C VAL A 40 -2.31 1.71 20.57
N ILE A 41 -1.54 2.69 21.06
CA ILE A 41 -0.09 2.70 20.96
C ILE A 41 0.55 1.59 21.79
N ASP A 42 0.08 1.34 23.01
CA ASP A 42 0.57 0.24 23.85
C ASP A 42 0.38 -1.12 23.15
N ALA A 43 -0.76 -1.31 22.48
CA ALA A 43 -1.00 -2.50 21.67
C ALA A 43 -0.03 -2.59 20.48
N ALA A 44 0.21 -1.48 19.76
CA ALA A 44 1.18 -1.45 18.66
C ALA A 44 2.61 -1.79 19.12
N ILE A 45 3.02 -1.30 20.28
CA ILE A 45 4.31 -1.61 20.90
C ILE A 45 4.37 -3.09 21.28
N GLY A 46 3.29 -3.64 21.87
CA GLY A 46 3.19 -5.07 22.17
C GLY A 46 3.27 -5.96 20.93
N GLU A 47 2.87 -5.45 19.76
CA GLU A 47 3.01 -6.12 18.46
C GLU A 47 4.40 -5.97 17.83
N GLY A 48 5.30 -5.16 18.42
CA GLY A 48 6.69 -4.97 18.01
C GLY A 48 6.95 -3.73 17.14
N TYR A 49 6.03 -2.77 17.08
CA TYR A 49 6.21 -1.51 16.35
C TYR A 49 6.71 -0.38 17.27
N SER A 50 7.31 0.66 16.69
CA SER A 50 7.56 1.90 17.43
C SER A 50 6.26 2.71 17.57
N GLY A 51 6.02 3.34 18.72
CA GLY A 51 4.75 4.02 19.00
C GLY A 51 4.92 5.45 19.50
N VAL A 52 4.09 6.37 19.00
CA VAL A 52 4.03 7.77 19.41
C VAL A 52 2.59 8.14 19.72
N VAL A 53 2.31 8.44 20.99
CA VAL A 53 1.02 8.99 21.40
C VAL A 53 0.97 10.48 21.05
N GLY A 54 -0.06 10.87 20.29
CA GLY A 54 -0.33 12.25 19.94
C GLY A 54 -1.26 12.41 18.75
N ASP A 55 -1.68 13.66 18.53
CA ASP A 55 -2.48 14.03 17.37
C ASP A 55 -1.57 14.22 16.14
N GLY A 56 -1.80 13.42 15.10
CA GLY A 56 -1.04 13.46 13.85
C GLY A 56 -1.17 14.77 13.07
N THR A 57 -2.12 15.64 13.40
CA THR A 57 -2.22 17.00 12.82
C THR A 57 -1.15 17.94 13.35
N ARG A 58 -0.47 17.56 14.43
CA ARG A 58 0.52 18.39 15.14
C ARG A 58 1.92 18.11 14.61
N SER A 59 2.60 19.16 14.13
CA SER A 59 3.95 19.05 13.58
C SER A 59 4.97 18.46 14.56
N ASP A 60 4.86 18.79 15.84
CA ASP A 60 5.75 18.27 16.89
C ASP A 60 5.56 16.75 17.11
N VAL A 61 4.33 16.26 17.03
CA VAL A 61 4.02 14.81 17.08
C VAL A 61 4.62 14.09 15.88
N LEU A 62 4.45 14.64 14.66
CA LEU A 62 5.03 14.04 13.45
C LEU A 62 6.56 14.04 13.47
N ARG A 63 7.20 15.08 14.03
CA ARG A 63 8.65 15.11 14.22
C ARG A 63 9.13 14.08 15.23
N ARG A 64 8.38 13.84 16.32
CA ARG A 64 8.66 12.76 17.28
C ARG A 64 8.58 11.38 16.63
N ALA A 65 7.71 11.20 15.63
CA ALA A 65 7.63 9.98 14.80
C ALA A 65 8.69 9.91 13.67
N GLU A 66 9.64 10.85 13.66
CA GLU A 66 10.70 10.98 12.65
C GLU A 66 10.19 11.09 11.19
N VAL A 67 9.03 11.71 10.96
CA VAL A 67 8.45 11.90 9.61
C VAL A 67 9.43 12.54 8.62
N GLN A 68 10.31 13.44 9.08
CA GLN A 68 11.35 14.08 8.26
C GLN A 68 12.37 13.11 7.64
N ARG A 69 12.44 11.86 8.12
CA ARG A 69 13.35 10.81 7.62
C ARG A 69 12.61 9.59 7.07
N ALA A 70 11.28 9.61 7.12
CA ALA A 70 10.45 8.52 6.63
C ALA A 70 10.53 8.45 5.09
N GLY A 71 10.61 7.22 4.56
CA GLY A 71 10.47 6.99 3.12
C GLY A 71 9.01 6.95 2.70
N ARG A 72 8.13 6.51 3.63
CA ARG A 72 6.70 6.32 3.38
C ARG A 72 5.87 6.81 4.56
N ILE A 73 4.73 7.42 4.26
CA ILE A 73 3.77 7.88 5.26
C ILE A 73 2.40 7.35 4.87
N VAL A 74 1.75 6.64 5.79
CA VAL A 74 0.39 6.14 5.63
C VAL A 74 -0.53 6.95 6.53
N ILE A 75 -1.58 7.52 5.96
CA ILE A 75 -2.59 8.29 6.69
C ILE A 75 -3.89 7.50 6.69
N SER A 76 -4.34 7.05 7.85
CA SER A 76 -5.50 6.16 7.97
C SER A 76 -6.45 6.59 9.09
N THR A 77 -6.55 7.90 9.32
CA THR A 77 -7.35 8.52 10.36
C THR A 77 -8.84 8.19 10.25
N GLY A 78 -9.56 8.43 11.36
CA GLY A 78 -10.99 8.16 11.44
C GLY A 78 -11.84 9.13 10.62
N ARG A 79 -11.37 10.35 10.40
CA ARG A 79 -12.06 11.44 9.70
C ARG A 79 -11.21 11.97 8.54
N ASP A 80 -11.88 12.39 7.46
CA ASP A 80 -11.25 12.86 6.23
C ASP A 80 -10.64 14.26 6.40
N ASP A 81 -11.30 15.16 7.14
CA ASP A 81 -10.77 16.48 7.50
C ASP A 81 -9.41 16.39 8.22
N THR A 82 -9.28 15.41 9.10
CA THR A 82 -8.05 15.11 9.84
C THR A 82 -7.00 14.56 8.88
N ALA A 83 -7.39 13.70 7.94
CA ALA A 83 -6.47 13.15 6.94
C ALA A 83 -5.88 14.25 6.04
N VAL A 84 -6.69 15.22 5.61
CA VAL A 84 -6.26 16.42 4.86
C VAL A 84 -5.16 17.16 5.63
N LEU A 85 -5.45 17.53 6.89
CA LEU A 85 -4.51 18.32 7.70
C LEU A 85 -3.22 17.56 8.01
N VAL A 86 -3.32 16.25 8.28
CA VAL A 86 -2.16 15.37 8.43
C VAL A 86 -1.33 15.34 7.16
N ALA A 87 -1.95 15.17 5.99
CA ALA A 87 -1.24 15.12 4.70
C ALA A 87 -0.48 16.41 4.42
N LEU A 88 -1.14 17.56 4.63
CA LEU A 88 -0.52 18.88 4.48
C LEU A 88 0.68 19.04 5.41
N THR A 89 0.52 18.72 6.69
CA THR A 89 1.57 18.85 7.71
C THR A 89 2.74 17.91 7.43
N ALA A 90 2.45 16.65 7.07
CA ALA A 90 3.44 15.65 6.72
C ALA A 90 4.26 16.08 5.49
N ARG A 91 3.59 16.58 4.43
CA ARG A 91 4.26 17.05 3.21
C ARG A 91 5.13 18.29 3.46
N GLN A 92 4.70 19.20 4.34
CA GLN A 92 5.53 20.34 4.77
C GLN A 92 6.81 19.90 5.51
N ILE A 93 6.72 18.84 6.32
CA ILE A 93 7.88 18.31 7.06
C ILE A 93 8.80 17.50 6.15
N ASN A 94 8.24 16.74 5.20
CA ASN A 94 8.99 15.86 4.30
C ASN A 94 8.41 15.90 2.87
N GLN A 95 9.06 16.69 2.01
CA GLN A 95 8.65 16.82 0.61
C GLN A 95 8.97 15.57 -0.23
N GLY A 96 9.85 14.68 0.24
CA GLY A 96 10.31 13.51 -0.52
C GLY A 96 9.63 12.19 -0.15
N ALA A 97 8.89 12.12 0.95
CA ALA A 97 8.19 10.90 1.34
C ALA A 97 7.06 10.56 0.36
N LYS A 98 6.84 9.26 0.10
CA LYS A 98 5.61 8.79 -0.55
C LYS A 98 4.48 8.78 0.49
N ILE A 99 3.46 9.59 0.29
CA ILE A 99 2.30 9.72 1.16
C ILE A 99 1.12 8.95 0.53
N VAL A 100 0.63 7.94 1.24
CA VAL A 100 -0.57 7.16 0.87
C VAL A 100 -1.63 7.41 1.93
N ALA A 101 -2.80 7.88 1.51
CA ALA A 101 -3.86 8.23 2.44
C ALA A 101 -5.15 7.46 2.13
N ALA A 102 -5.90 7.12 3.17
CA ALA A 102 -7.23 6.54 3.05
C ALA A 102 -8.29 7.60 3.36
N VAL A 103 -9.31 7.66 2.51
CA VAL A 103 -10.46 8.56 2.64
C VAL A 103 -11.75 7.75 2.71
N ARG A 104 -12.78 8.27 3.38
CA ARG A 104 -14.10 7.64 3.41
C ARG A 104 -14.93 8.07 2.22
N GLU A 105 -15.03 9.38 2.00
CA GLU A 105 -15.87 9.95 0.95
C GLU A 105 -15.05 10.22 -0.31
N GLU A 106 -15.56 9.79 -1.47
CA GLU A 106 -14.87 9.96 -2.76
C GLU A 106 -14.64 11.43 -3.11
N GLU A 107 -15.58 12.32 -2.74
CA GLU A 107 -15.50 13.76 -2.96
C GLU A 107 -14.31 14.42 -2.27
N ASN A 108 -13.79 13.81 -1.19
CA ASN A 108 -12.63 14.32 -0.44
C ASN A 108 -11.30 13.86 -1.02
N ALA A 109 -11.28 12.89 -1.95
CA ALA A 109 -10.03 12.38 -2.53
C ALA A 109 -9.19 13.46 -3.24
N PRO A 110 -9.78 14.38 -4.05
CA PRO A 110 -9.03 15.47 -4.65
C PRO A 110 -8.36 16.40 -3.63
N LEU A 111 -9.02 16.67 -2.49
CA LEU A 111 -8.48 17.53 -1.43
C LEU A 111 -7.23 16.90 -0.79
N LEU A 112 -7.24 15.59 -0.55
CA LEU A 112 -6.06 14.88 -0.03
C LEU A 112 -4.89 14.92 -1.02
N LYS A 113 -5.16 14.73 -2.32
CA LYS A 113 -4.12 14.85 -3.36
C LYS A 113 -3.52 16.25 -3.40
N GLN A 114 -4.35 17.29 -3.39
CA GLN A 114 -3.91 18.69 -3.33
C GLN A 114 -3.12 19.01 -2.06
N SER A 115 -3.44 18.34 -0.95
CA SER A 115 -2.73 18.48 0.33
C SER A 115 -1.39 17.73 0.38
N GLY A 116 -1.01 17.06 -0.71
CA GLY A 116 0.28 16.41 -0.85
C GLY A 116 0.27 14.89 -0.70
N ALA A 117 -0.90 14.24 -0.63
CA ALA A 117 -0.96 12.78 -0.77
C ALA A 117 -0.63 12.38 -2.21
N ASP A 118 0.29 11.42 -2.39
CA ASP A 118 0.63 10.92 -3.72
C ASP A 118 -0.41 9.90 -4.21
N GLU A 119 -0.93 9.08 -3.30
CA GLU A 119 -2.03 8.16 -3.57
C GLU A 119 -3.15 8.34 -2.55
N VAL A 120 -4.39 8.19 -3.01
CA VAL A 120 -5.58 8.24 -2.16
C VAL A 120 -6.46 7.04 -2.43
N VAL A 121 -6.82 6.31 -1.37
CA VAL A 121 -7.68 5.14 -1.42
C VAL A 121 -9.03 5.48 -0.80
N THR A 122 -10.10 5.50 -1.59
CA THR A 122 -11.47 5.64 -1.09
C THR A 122 -11.95 4.32 -0.49
N SER A 123 -11.78 4.18 0.82
CA SER A 123 -12.05 2.95 1.55
C SER A 123 -13.51 2.50 1.48
N SER A 124 -14.47 3.41 1.67
CA SER A 124 -15.90 3.10 1.59
C SER A 124 -16.32 2.71 0.18
N GLY A 125 -15.84 3.43 -0.84
CA GLY A 125 -16.12 3.12 -2.24
C GLY A 125 -15.55 1.76 -2.67
N ALA A 126 -14.32 1.43 -2.26
CA ALA A 126 -13.71 0.13 -2.53
C ALA A 126 -14.49 -1.02 -1.87
N ALA A 127 -14.85 -0.88 -0.59
CA ALA A 127 -15.66 -1.87 0.11
C ALA A 127 -17.05 -2.02 -0.53
N GLY A 128 -17.71 -0.92 -0.89
CA GLY A 128 -19.01 -0.93 -1.55
C GLY A 128 -19.00 -1.65 -2.89
N ARG A 129 -17.96 -1.44 -3.73
CA ARG A 129 -17.78 -2.18 -4.99
C ARG A 129 -17.57 -3.68 -4.76
N LEU A 130 -16.81 -4.05 -3.74
CA LEU A 130 -16.61 -5.46 -3.38
C LEU A 130 -17.90 -6.11 -2.86
N LEU A 131 -18.72 -5.40 -2.09
CA LEU A 131 -20.05 -5.86 -1.68
C LEU A 131 -20.96 -6.06 -2.89
N GLY A 132 -21.01 -5.09 -3.82
CA GLY A 132 -21.77 -5.22 -5.06
C GLY A 132 -21.35 -6.42 -5.89
N LEU A 133 -20.04 -6.64 -6.03
CA LEU A 133 -19.50 -7.82 -6.69
C LEU A 133 -19.92 -9.11 -5.98
N SER A 134 -19.91 -9.12 -4.65
CA SER A 134 -20.28 -10.29 -3.84
C SER A 134 -21.77 -10.62 -3.94
N VAL A 135 -22.63 -9.62 -4.15
CA VAL A 135 -24.07 -9.82 -4.39
C VAL A 135 -24.32 -10.39 -5.78
N LEU A 136 -23.69 -9.81 -6.80
CA LEU A 136 -23.93 -10.17 -8.20
C LEU A 136 -23.19 -11.45 -8.61
N SER A 137 -22.02 -11.70 -8.03
CA SER A 137 -21.11 -12.78 -8.40
C SER A 137 -20.26 -13.21 -7.20
N PRO A 138 -20.83 -13.98 -6.25
CA PRO A 138 -20.15 -14.36 -5.00
C PRO A 138 -18.77 -15.00 -5.21
N ALA A 139 -18.64 -15.89 -6.21
CA ALA A 139 -17.37 -16.53 -6.53
C ALA A 139 -16.30 -15.53 -6.98
N ALA A 140 -16.68 -14.51 -7.77
CA ALA A 140 -15.76 -13.45 -8.18
C ALA A 140 -15.37 -12.55 -7.01
N GLY A 141 -16.31 -12.29 -6.08
CA GLY A 141 -16.03 -11.59 -4.82
C GLY A 141 -14.96 -12.27 -3.99
N LEU A 142 -15.05 -13.59 -3.81
CA LEU A 142 -14.06 -14.39 -3.09
C LEU A 142 -12.67 -14.33 -3.74
N VAL A 143 -12.60 -14.46 -5.08
CA VAL A 143 -11.33 -14.35 -5.81
C VAL A 143 -10.73 -12.96 -5.66
N MET A 144 -11.55 -11.91 -5.73
CA MET A 144 -11.08 -10.53 -5.53
C MET A 144 -10.55 -10.30 -4.12
N GLU A 145 -11.21 -10.86 -3.10
CA GLU A 145 -10.73 -10.79 -1.72
C GLU A 145 -9.38 -11.50 -1.55
N ASP A 146 -9.23 -12.70 -2.11
CA ASP A 146 -7.96 -13.43 -2.09
C ASP A 146 -6.84 -12.65 -2.81
N LEU A 147 -7.11 -12.01 -3.95
CA LEU A 147 -6.13 -11.20 -4.68
C LEU A 147 -5.64 -9.98 -3.89
N ILE A 148 -6.49 -9.38 -3.05
CA ILE A 148 -6.13 -8.23 -2.21
C ILE A 148 -5.36 -8.69 -0.96
N ARG A 149 -5.70 -9.86 -0.42
CA ARG A 149 -5.11 -10.41 0.80
C ARG A 149 -3.82 -11.16 0.48
N ARG A 150 -2.67 -10.59 0.82
CA ARG A 150 -1.39 -11.31 0.73
C ARG A 150 -1.43 -12.63 1.52
N GLY A 151 -0.85 -13.67 0.92
CA GLY A 151 -0.64 -14.97 1.57
C GLY A 151 -1.79 -15.98 1.45
N THR A 152 -2.83 -15.70 0.66
CA THR A 152 -3.95 -16.66 0.46
C THR A 152 -4.19 -16.95 -1.00
N GLY A 153 -3.98 -18.20 -1.43
CA GLY A 153 -4.37 -18.70 -2.75
C GLY A 153 -3.68 -17.99 -3.90
N LEU A 154 -4.22 -16.85 -4.32
CA LEU A 154 -3.76 -16.00 -5.40
C LEU A 154 -3.19 -14.70 -4.86
N GLU A 155 -2.14 -14.18 -5.49
CA GLU A 155 -1.52 -12.92 -5.09
C GLU A 155 -1.27 -12.05 -6.31
N MET A 156 -1.67 -10.79 -6.23
CA MET A 156 -1.30 -9.79 -7.24
C MET A 156 0.06 -9.19 -6.88
N VAL A 157 1.03 -9.35 -7.78
CA VAL A 157 2.41 -8.91 -7.59
C VAL A 157 2.85 -8.06 -8.77
N GLU A 158 3.50 -6.95 -8.48
CA GLU A 158 4.23 -6.18 -9.47
C GLU A 158 5.72 -6.58 -9.44
N ARG A 159 6.26 -6.98 -10.58
CA ARG A 159 7.66 -7.41 -10.71
C ARG A 159 8.32 -6.82 -11.97
N PRO A 160 9.64 -6.66 -12.01
CA PRO A 160 10.33 -6.28 -13.25
C PRO A 160 10.24 -7.39 -14.30
N VAL A 161 10.30 -7.00 -15.58
CA VAL A 161 10.56 -7.92 -16.69
C VAL A 161 11.95 -8.53 -16.56
N THR A 162 12.08 -9.83 -16.77
CA THR A 162 13.37 -10.53 -16.78
C THR A 162 14.01 -10.46 -18.17
N ARG A 163 15.33 -10.65 -18.26
CA ARG A 163 16.03 -10.65 -19.56
C ARG A 163 15.52 -11.70 -20.54
N ALA A 164 15.00 -12.83 -20.04
CA ALA A 164 14.45 -13.90 -20.86
C ALA A 164 13.09 -13.53 -21.47
N GLU A 165 12.36 -12.60 -20.84
CA GLU A 165 11.04 -12.15 -21.29
C GLU A 165 11.11 -10.95 -22.25
N VAL A 166 12.27 -10.31 -22.39
CA VAL A 166 12.46 -9.18 -23.30
C VAL A 166 12.18 -9.63 -24.73
N GLY A 167 11.32 -8.89 -25.42
CA GLY A 167 10.89 -9.22 -26.77
C GLY A 167 9.69 -10.17 -26.82
N LEU A 168 9.26 -10.79 -25.73
CA LEU A 168 8.05 -11.62 -25.71
C LEU A 168 6.77 -10.75 -25.69
N SER A 169 5.66 -11.37 -26.06
CA SER A 169 4.32 -10.86 -25.73
C SER A 169 4.00 -11.13 -24.25
N PRO A 170 3.22 -10.26 -23.57
CA PRO A 170 2.73 -10.54 -22.22
C PRO A 170 1.98 -11.88 -22.07
N ARG A 171 1.44 -12.43 -23.16
CA ARG A 171 0.75 -13.73 -23.16
C ARG A 171 1.69 -14.93 -23.23
N GLU A 172 2.96 -14.71 -23.55
CA GLU A 172 3.99 -15.74 -23.70
C GLU A 172 4.83 -15.91 -22.42
N THR A 173 4.52 -15.17 -21.35
CA THR A 173 5.19 -15.31 -20.05
C THR A 173 4.59 -16.44 -19.22
N ASP A 174 5.36 -17.01 -18.30
CA ASP A 174 4.90 -18.08 -17.40
C ASP A 174 3.78 -17.62 -16.44
N ASP A 175 3.84 -16.37 -16.00
CA ASP A 175 2.86 -15.80 -15.08
C ASP A 175 1.64 -15.27 -15.83
N MET A 176 0.48 -15.26 -15.16
CA MET A 176 -0.71 -14.59 -15.68
C MET A 176 -0.53 -13.06 -15.57
N VAL A 177 -0.13 -12.42 -16.66
CA VAL A 177 0.00 -10.96 -16.74
C VAL A 177 -1.37 -10.32 -16.90
N VAL A 178 -1.71 -9.42 -15.98
CA VAL A 178 -2.92 -8.61 -16.02
C VAL A 178 -2.65 -7.27 -16.70
N SER A 179 -1.47 -6.69 -16.47
CA SER A 179 -1.10 -5.39 -17.04
C SER A 179 0.42 -5.22 -17.12
N VAL A 180 0.86 -4.35 -18.03
CA VAL A 180 2.24 -3.91 -18.19
C VAL A 180 2.35 -2.44 -17.76
N VAL A 181 3.28 -2.15 -16.88
CA VAL A 181 3.63 -0.79 -16.47
C VAL A 181 4.84 -0.34 -17.28
N ARG A 182 4.63 0.62 -18.19
CA ARG A 182 5.68 1.24 -19.01
C ARG A 182 5.77 2.72 -18.71
N GLY A 183 6.88 3.14 -18.10
CA GLY A 183 7.03 4.49 -17.56
C GLY A 183 5.99 4.77 -16.47
N HIS A 184 5.07 5.71 -16.73
CA HIS A 184 3.97 6.08 -15.82
C HIS A 184 2.60 5.54 -16.25
N ARG A 185 2.54 4.72 -17.30
CA ARG A 185 1.30 4.17 -17.84
C ARG A 185 1.11 2.73 -17.39
N VAL A 186 -0.11 2.39 -16.99
CA VAL A 186 -0.56 1.01 -16.78
C VAL A 186 -1.38 0.60 -17.99
N LEU A 187 -0.90 -0.38 -18.74
CA LEU A 187 -1.48 -0.88 -19.97
C LEU A 187 -2.09 -2.25 -19.70
N GLY A 188 -3.37 -2.44 -20.04
CA GLY A 188 -4.02 -3.76 -19.92
C GLY A 188 -3.31 -4.81 -20.76
N TYR A 189 -3.38 -6.09 -20.38
CA TYR A 189 -2.68 -7.17 -21.09
C TYR A 189 -2.98 -7.28 -22.60
N ASP A 190 -4.09 -6.69 -23.05
CA ASP A 190 -4.56 -6.63 -24.43
C ASP A 190 -4.33 -5.29 -25.13
N ASP A 191 -3.69 -4.33 -24.46
CA ASP A 191 -3.41 -3.00 -25.03
C ASP A 191 -2.36 -3.13 -26.16
N PRO A 192 -2.69 -2.72 -27.41
CA PRO A 192 -1.79 -2.84 -28.54
C PRO A 192 -0.52 -1.98 -28.40
N ALA A 193 -0.53 -0.95 -27.55
CA ALA A 193 0.63 -0.09 -27.30
C ALA A 193 1.77 -0.82 -26.57
N ILE A 194 1.51 -1.99 -25.99
CA ILE A 194 2.55 -2.81 -25.36
C ILE A 194 3.55 -3.30 -26.40
N GLY A 195 3.05 -3.82 -27.54
CA GLY A 195 3.88 -4.50 -28.53
C GLY A 195 4.63 -5.68 -27.91
N ARG A 196 5.95 -5.55 -27.76
CA ARG A 196 6.82 -6.52 -27.08
C ARG A 196 7.30 -5.96 -25.74
N LEU A 197 7.56 -6.85 -24.79
CA LEU A 197 8.08 -6.49 -23.47
C LEU A 197 9.48 -5.88 -23.56
N GLU A 198 9.69 -4.80 -22.79
CA GLU A 198 10.96 -4.10 -22.65
C GLU A 198 11.56 -4.37 -21.27
N LEU A 199 12.90 -4.31 -21.15
CA LEU A 199 13.57 -4.57 -19.87
C LEU A 199 13.19 -3.54 -18.78
N THR A 200 12.79 -2.33 -19.19
CA THR A 200 12.34 -1.26 -18.30
C THR A 200 10.88 -1.42 -17.86
N ASP A 201 10.13 -2.36 -18.44
CA ASP A 201 8.77 -2.63 -18.05
C ASP A 201 8.69 -3.33 -16.69
N ARG A 202 7.57 -3.12 -16.01
CA ARG A 202 7.14 -3.93 -14.88
C ARG A 202 5.84 -4.62 -15.24
N LEU A 203 5.67 -5.85 -14.77
CA LEU A 203 4.47 -6.66 -14.99
C LEU A 203 3.64 -6.69 -13.72
N ILE A 204 2.35 -6.44 -13.84
CA ILE A 204 1.35 -6.75 -12.81
C ILE A 204 0.84 -8.15 -13.13
N THR A 205 1.21 -9.10 -12.30
CA THR A 205 0.92 -10.53 -12.47
C THR A 205 0.06 -11.06 -11.34
N VAL A 206 -0.74 -12.08 -11.64
CA VAL A 206 -1.38 -12.90 -10.62
C VAL A 206 -0.62 -14.21 -10.52
N VAL A 207 -0.08 -14.47 -9.34
CA VAL A 207 0.69 -15.69 -9.05
C VAL A 207 -0.03 -16.51 -7.99
N ARG A 208 0.17 -17.83 -8.01
CA ARG A 208 -0.28 -18.69 -6.91
C ARG A 208 0.70 -18.58 -5.75
N THR A 209 0.18 -18.31 -4.56
CA THR A 209 0.97 -18.37 -3.32
C THR A 209 1.47 -19.81 -3.13
N THR A 210 2.77 -20.02 -3.31
CA THR A 210 3.42 -21.31 -2.99
C THR A 210 3.94 -21.24 -1.55
N PRO A 211 3.69 -22.24 -0.70
CA PRO A 211 4.12 -22.23 0.70
C PRO A 211 5.64 -22.12 0.93
N GLU A 212 6.49 -22.23 -0.10
CA GLU A 212 7.94 -22.44 0.06
C GLU A 212 8.84 -21.20 -0.11
N LYS A 213 8.38 -20.08 -0.67
CA LYS A 213 9.27 -18.92 -0.93
C LYS A 213 9.54 -18.02 0.29
N ASN A 214 8.85 -18.20 1.42
CA ASN A 214 9.06 -17.42 2.65
C ASN A 214 10.21 -17.91 3.56
N ARG A 215 11.03 -18.88 3.12
CA ARG A 215 12.10 -19.51 3.95
C ARG A 215 13.54 -19.25 3.51
N ARG A 216 13.82 -18.34 2.57
CA ARG A 216 15.21 -17.91 2.32
C ARG A 216 15.49 -16.57 3.00
N GLY A 217 15.77 -16.64 4.31
CA GLY A 217 16.63 -15.66 4.96
C GLY A 217 18.03 -15.66 4.33
N PRO A 218 18.83 -14.61 4.54
CA PRO A 218 20.19 -14.55 4.00
C PRO A 218 20.96 -15.76 4.54
N ARG A 219 21.56 -16.53 3.64
CA ARG A 219 22.55 -17.55 4.03
C ARG A 219 23.83 -16.80 4.37
N ASP A 220 24.27 -16.96 5.62
CA ASP A 220 25.66 -16.75 6.04
C ASP A 220 26.63 -17.60 5.21
#